data_AF-A0A5N7MWN3-F1
#
_entry.id   AF-A0A5N7MWN3-F1
#
_cell.length_a   1.000
_cell.length_b   1.000
_cell.length_c   1.000
_cell.angle_alpha   90.00
_cell.angle_beta   90.00
_cell.angle_gamma   90.00
#
_symmetry.space_group_name_H-M   'P 1'
#
loop_
_entity.id
_entity.type
_entity.pdbx_description
1 polymer ?
#
loop_
_entity_poly.entity_id
_entity_poly.type
_entity_poly.pdbx_seq_one_letter_code
_entity_poly.pdbx_strand_id
1 'polypeptide(L)'
;MPLASDAAPLEQIIELAYEIIDKCPSCAGTASEIAMWANEIRERRPGHEGLAALVDATCPGVPADQRTQLIDGLRSFIRFAES
;
A
#
# COMPACT_ATOMS: atom_id res chain seq x y z
N MET A 1 -22.02 8.26 -12.35
CA MET A 1 -21.76 7.80 -10.96
C MET A 1 -20.35 7.25 -10.95
N PRO A 2 -19.43 7.68 -10.08
CA PRO A 2 -18.19 6.93 -9.96
C PRO A 2 -18.51 5.63 -9.24
N LEU A 3 -18.10 4.52 -9.86
CA LEU A 3 -18.17 3.19 -9.29
C LEU A 3 -17.30 3.22 -8.03
N ALA A 4 -17.92 3.28 -6.85
CA ALA A 4 -17.27 2.77 -5.66
C ALA A 4 -17.13 1.27 -5.94
N SER A 5 -15.98 0.89 -6.49
CA SER A 5 -15.66 -0.49 -6.78
C SER A 5 -15.68 -1.23 -5.45
N ASP A 6 -16.53 -2.25 -5.31
CA ASP A 6 -16.54 -3.20 -4.19
C ASP A 6 -15.25 -4.03 -4.09
N ALA A 7 -14.22 -3.65 -4.85
CA ALA A 7 -12.91 -4.27 -4.81
C ALA A 7 -12.22 -3.89 -3.49
N ALA A 8 -11.61 -4.88 -2.85
CA ALA A 8 -10.84 -4.70 -1.62
C ALA A 8 -9.88 -3.49 -1.77
N PRO A 9 -9.73 -2.63 -0.77
CA PRO A 9 -8.89 -1.43 -0.82
C PRO A 9 -7.51 -1.57 -1.49
N LEU A 10 -6.87 -2.75 -1.41
CA LEU A 10 -5.62 -3.05 -2.11
C LEU A 10 -5.78 -3.17 -3.63
N GLU A 11 -6.87 -3.77 -4.10
CA GLU A 11 -7.20 -3.90 -5.52
C GLU A 11 -7.41 -2.52 -6.15
N GLN A 12 -8.10 -1.60 -5.44
CA GLN A 12 -8.29 -0.22 -5.90
C GLN A 12 -6.95 0.52 -6.03
N ILE A 13 -6.03 0.33 -5.09
CA ILE A 13 -4.68 0.93 -5.16
C ILE A 13 -3.92 0.38 -6.37
N ILE A 14 -4.00 -0.92 -6.64
CA ILE A 14 -3.36 -1.56 -7.80
C ILE A 14 -3.94 -0.98 -9.10
N GLU A 15 -5.27 -0.89 -9.22
CA GLU A 15 -5.96 -0.31 -10.38
C GLU A 15 -5.56 1.14 -10.63
N LEU A 16 -5.61 1.98 -9.58
CA LEU A 16 -5.20 3.39 -9.65
C LEU A 16 -3.73 3.54 -10.05
N ALA A 17 -2.85 2.70 -9.53
CA ALA A 17 -1.44 2.71 -9.90
C ALA A 17 -1.25 2.40 -11.39
N TYR A 18 -1.93 1.40 -11.94
CA TYR A 18 -1.89 1.12 -13.37
C TYR A 18 -2.50 2.25 -14.22
N GLU A 19 -3.57 2.88 -13.77
CA GLU A 19 -4.14 4.05 -14.43
C GLU A 19 -3.15 5.23 -14.48
N ILE A 20 -2.40 5.46 -13.39
CA ILE A 20 -1.36 6.50 -13.34
C ILE A 20 -0.20 6.18 -14.29
N ILE A 21 0.20 4.91 -14.41
CA ILE A 21 1.24 4.48 -15.37
C ILE A 21 0.84 4.84 -16.79
N ASP A 22 -0.41 4.57 -17.18
CA ASP A 22 -0.92 4.85 -18.52
C ASP A 22 -1.08 6.36 -18.79
N LYS A 23 -1.59 7.11 -17.81
CA LYS A 23 -1.92 8.55 -17.98
C LYS A 23 -0.76 9.50 -17.70
N CYS A 24 0.23 9.10 -16.90
CA CYS A 24 1.37 9.92 -16.52
C CYS A 24 2.69 9.13 -16.65
N PRO A 25 3.33 9.15 -17.83
CA PRO A 25 4.61 8.46 -18.04
C PRO A 25 5.72 8.92 -17.09
N SER A 26 5.74 10.20 -16.71
CA SER A 26 6.68 10.73 -15.72
C SER A 26 6.46 10.20 -14.30
N CYS A 27 5.25 9.71 -14.00
CA CYS A 27 4.87 9.12 -12.72
C CYS A 27 5.02 7.59 -12.71
N ALA A 28 5.26 6.98 -13.88
CA ALA A 28 5.16 5.53 -14.07
C ALA A 28 6.09 4.73 -13.16
N GLY A 29 7.29 5.25 -12.85
CA GLY A 29 8.22 4.61 -11.91
C GLY A 29 7.61 4.46 -10.52
N THR A 30 7.22 5.57 -9.90
CA THR A 30 6.60 5.57 -8.57
C THR A 30 5.28 4.78 -8.54
N ALA A 31 4.46 4.91 -9.58
CA ALA A 31 3.22 4.15 -9.66
C ALA A 31 3.45 2.63 -9.79
N SER A 32 4.49 2.21 -10.51
CA SER A 32 4.87 0.79 -10.60
C SER A 32 5.34 0.25 -9.25
N GLU A 33 6.10 1.02 -8.48
CA GLU A 33 6.50 0.65 -7.13
C GLU A 33 5.27 0.48 -6.21
N ILE A 34 4.30 1.40 -6.28
CA ILE A 34 3.06 1.30 -5.51
C ILE A 34 2.27 0.03 -5.87
N ALA A 35 2.12 -0.26 -7.17
CA ALA A 35 1.44 -1.48 -7.62
C ALA A 35 2.16 -2.75 -7.14
N MET A 36 3.49 -2.76 -7.19
CA MET A 36 4.31 -3.88 -6.70
C MET A 36 4.10 -4.09 -5.20
N TRP A 37 4.23 -3.04 -4.39
CA TRP A 37 4.04 -3.12 -2.93
C TRP A 37 2.62 -3.56 -2.55
N ALA A 38 1.60 -3.04 -3.22
CA ALA A 38 0.21 -3.44 -2.97
C ALA A 38 -0.01 -4.93 -3.29
N ASN A 39 0.59 -5.44 -4.37
CA ASN A 39 0.55 -6.87 -4.68
C ASN A 39 1.31 -7.71 -3.64
N GLU A 40 2.50 -7.30 -3.22
CA GLU A 40 3.25 -8.02 -2.18
C GLU A 40 2.49 -8.09 -0.84
N ILE A 41 1.82 -7.00 -0.44
CA ILE A 41 1.00 -6.97 0.77
C ILE A 41 -0.20 -7.92 0.63
N ARG A 42 -0.86 -7.93 -0.54
CA ARG A 42 -1.98 -8.82 -0.85
C ARG A 42 -1.58 -10.30 -0.78
N GLU A 43 -0.42 -10.64 -1.33
CA GLU A 43 0.09 -12.00 -1.40
C GLU A 43 0.67 -12.50 -0.07
N ARG A 44 1.55 -11.71 0.57
CA ARG A 44 2.27 -12.13 1.78
C ARG A 44 1.49 -11.91 3.07
N ARG A 45 0.46 -11.06 3.04
CA ARG A 45 -0.35 -10.65 4.21
C ARG A 45 0.52 -10.42 5.46
N PRO A 46 1.49 -9.50 5.38
CA PRO A 46 2.45 -9.30 6.44
C PRO A 46 1.73 -8.95 7.76
N GLY A 47 2.06 -9.70 8.81
CA GLY A 47 1.69 -9.35 10.17
C GLY A 47 2.45 -8.11 10.65
N HIS A 48 2.28 -7.77 11.92
CA HIS A 48 2.89 -6.57 12.52
C HIS A 48 4.42 -6.50 12.34
N GLU A 49 5.14 -7.61 12.55
CA GLU A 49 6.60 -7.65 12.39
C GLU A 49 7.05 -7.48 10.93
N GLY A 50 6.29 -8.04 9.98
CA GLY A 50 6.57 -7.88 8.55
C GLY A 50 6.37 -6.44 8.09
N LEU A 51 5.31 -5.79 8.57
CA LEU A 51 5.06 -4.36 8.31
C LEU A 51 6.10 -3.47 8.98
N ALA A 52 6.54 -3.82 10.18
CA ALA A 52 7.59 -3.09 10.89
C ALA A 52 8.91 -3.12 10.11
N ALA A 53 9.34 -4.30 9.65
CA ALA A 53 10.55 -4.46 8.85
C ALA A 53 10.45 -3.72 7.50
N LEU A 54 9.26 -3.74 6.88
CA LEU A 54 9.00 -3.00 5.64
C LEU A 54 9.18 -1.49 5.86
N VAL A 55 8.50 -0.94 6.87
CA VAL A 55 8.57 0.50 7.20
C VAL A 55 10.01 0.90 7.54
N ASP A 56 10.76 0.08 8.26
CA ASP A 56 12.17 0.36 8.57
C ASP A 56 13.05 0.41 7.30
N ALA A 57 12.78 -0.46 6.34
CA ALA A 57 13.53 -0.51 5.09
C ALA A 57 13.17 0.65 4.14
N THR A 58 11.90 1.05 4.08
CA THR A 58 11.42 2.06 3.12
C THR A 58 11.41 3.48 3.66
N CYS A 59 11.29 3.65 4.98
CA CYS A 59 11.14 4.95 5.62
C CYS A 59 12.21 5.15 6.71
N PRO A 60 13.50 5.23 6.33
CA PRO A 60 14.57 5.43 7.30
C PRO A 60 14.43 6.80 7.97
N GLY A 61 14.54 6.83 9.31
CA GLY A 61 14.54 8.07 10.09
C GLY A 61 13.16 8.58 10.53
N VAL A 62 12.09 7.80 10.33
CA VAL A 62 10.77 8.13 10.91
C VAL A 62 10.83 8.05 12.44
N PRO A 63 10.36 9.09 13.18
CA PRO A 63 10.28 9.06 14.63
C PRO A 63 9.47 7.86 15.15
N ALA A 64 9.86 7.28 16.28
CA ALA A 64 9.27 6.04 16.81
C ALA A 64 7.73 6.12 16.97
N ASP A 65 7.20 7.27 17.38
CA ASP A 65 5.76 7.49 17.55
C ASP A 65 5.02 7.48 16.21
N GLN A 66 5.56 8.14 15.18
CA GLN A 66 5.01 8.14 13.83
C GLN A 66 5.12 6.77 13.16
N ARG A 67 6.24 6.07 13.40
CA ARG A 67 6.46 4.71 12.91
C ARG A 67 5.39 3.76 13.44
N THR A 68 5.10 3.83 14.73
CA THR A 68 4.08 3.00 15.38
C THR A 68 2.70 3.28 14.77
N GLN A 69 2.33 4.56 14.64
CA GLN A 69 1.08 4.96 13.98
C GLN A 69 0.97 4.47 12.54
N LEU A 70 2.07 4.52 11.78
CA LEU A 70 2.12 4.06 10.40
C LEU A 70 1.90 2.54 10.30
N ILE A 71 2.56 1.76 11.15
CA ILE A 71 2.41 0.30 11.19
C ILE A 71 0.98 -0.10 11.58
N ASP A 72 0.41 0.54 12.61
CA ASP A 72 -0.96 0.27 13.06
C ASP A 72 -2.00 0.68 12.01
N GLY A 73 -1.76 1.79 11.31
CA GLY A 73 -2.57 2.24 10.19
C GLY A 73 -2.55 1.24 9.03
N LEU A 74 -1.36 0.79 8.61
CA LEU A 74 -1.19 -0.24 7.57
C LEU A 74 -1.85 -1.56 7.95
N ARG A 75 -1.73 -1.96 9.21
CA ARG A 75 -2.36 -3.18 9.72
C ARG A 75 -3.89 -3.07 9.70
N SER A 76 -4.43 -1.92 10.07
CA SER A 76 -5.86 -1.63 10.03
C SER A 76 -6.37 -1.62 8.58
N PHE A 77 -5.60 -1.04 7.66
CA PHE A 77 -5.91 -1.02 6.24
C PHE A 77 -5.93 -2.42 5.64
N ILE A 78 -4.94 -3.26 5.96
CA ILE A 78 -4.90 -4.66 5.51
C ILE A 78 -6.11 -5.44 6.03
N ARG A 79 -6.46 -5.29 7.31
CA ARG A 79 -7.66 -5.92 7.88
C ARG A 79 -8.95 -5.44 7.22
N PHE A 80 -9.05 -4.14 6.93
CA PHE A 80 -10.21 -3.59 6.25
C PHE A 80 -10.30 -4.09 4.80
N ALA A 81 -9.15 -4.32 4.14
CA ALA A 81 -9.09 -4.94 2.83
C ALA A 81 -9.44 -6.45 2.81
N GLU A 82 -9.62 -7.07 3.98
CA GLU A 82 -10.07 -8.46 4.11
C GLU A 82 -11.60 -8.62 4.33
N SER A 83 -12.32 -7.53 4.63
CA SER A 83 -13.79 -7.51 4.82
C SER A 83 -14.54 -7.28 3.52
#